data_AF-A0A379VJL5-F1
#
_entry.id   AF-A0A379VJL5-F1
#
_cell.length_a   1.000
_cell.length_b   1.000
_cell.length_c   1.000
_cell.angle_alpha   90.00
_cell.angle_beta   90.00
_cell.angle_gamma   90.00
#
_symmetry.space_group_name_H-M   'P 1'
#
loop_
_entity.id
_entity.type
_entity.pdbx_description
1 polymer ?
#
loop_
_entity_poly.entity_id
_entity_poly.type
_entity_poly.pdbx_seq_one_letter_code
_entity_poly.pdbx_strand_id
1 'polypeptide(L)' 'MLGQLPYYPGYEWKIVGDNLVLIALSTAVVTAIINGVFD' A
#
# COMPACT_ATOMS: atom_id res chain seq x y z
N MET A 1 10.90 -4.04 7.96
CA MET A 1 10.12 -2.79 8.03
C MET A 1 8.70 -2.95 7.49
N LEU A 2 8.48 -3.59 6.33
CA LEU A 2 7.10 -3.79 5.79
C LEU A 2 6.16 -4.63 6.70
N GLY A 3 6.69 -5.55 7.51
CA GLY A 3 5.90 -6.34 8.45
C GLY A 3 5.34 -5.58 9.66
N GLN A 4 5.60 -4.26 9.77
CA GLN A 4 5.04 -3.40 10.82
C GLN A 4 3.86 -2.53 10.34
N LEU A 5 3.49 -2.64 9.05
CA LEU A 5 2.36 -1.88 8.52
C LEU A 5 1.03 -2.45 9.04
N PRO A 6 0.02 -1.60 9.29
CA PRO A 6 -1.31 -2.06 9.65
C PRO A 6 -1.86 -3.03 8.59
N TYR A 7 -2.39 -4.15 9.06
CA TYR A 7 -3.05 -5.15 8.22
C TYR A 7 -4.54 -4.85 8.10
N TYR A 8 -5.03 -4.76 6.86
CA TYR A 8 -6.43 -4.61 6.54
C TYR A 8 -6.87 -5.81 5.69
N PRO A 9 -7.76 -6.69 6.19
CA PRO A 9 -8.24 -7.83 5.41
C PRO A 9 -8.80 -7.42 4.05
N GLY A 10 -8.33 -8.07 2.99
CA GLY A 10 -8.74 -7.76 1.61
C GLY A 10 -7.96 -6.61 0.95
N TYR A 11 -6.94 -6.07 1.63
CA TYR A 11 -6.05 -5.05 1.08
C TYR A 11 -4.59 -5.46 1.24
N GLU A 12 -3.73 -4.91 0.40
CA GLU A 12 -2.30 -5.17 0.42
C GLU A 12 -1.52 -3.87 0.22
N TRP A 13 -0.45 -3.70 1.01
CA TRP A 13 0.51 -2.63 0.79
C TRP A 13 1.46 -3.00 -0.35
N LYS A 14 1.63 -2.08 -1.30
CA LYS A 14 2.52 -2.25 -2.46
C LYS A 14 3.45 -1.04 -2.58
N ILE A 15 4.65 -1.30 -3.07
CA ILE A 15 5.60 -0.27 -3.48
C ILE A 15 5.32 0.07 -4.94
N VAL A 16 5.05 1.34 -5.24
CA VAL A 16 4.79 1.84 -6.60
C VAL A 16 5.61 3.10 -6.82
N GLY A 17 6.69 2.97 -7.59
CA GLY A 17 7.72 4.00 -7.65
C GLY A 17 8.36 4.21 -6.28
N ASP A 18 8.43 5.45 -5.84
CA ASP A 18 8.88 5.91 -4.51
C ASP A 18 7.76 5.91 -3.45
N ASN A 19 6.54 5.49 -3.81
CA ASN A 19 5.37 5.59 -2.96
C ASN A 19 4.97 4.25 -2.34
N LEU A 20 4.34 4.32 -1.18
CA LEU A 20 3.68 3.18 -0.52
C LEU A 20 2.16 3.30 -0.71
N VAL A 21 1.56 2.31 -1.36
CA VAL A 21 0.16 2.34 -1.82
C VAL A 21 -0.64 1.19 -1.20
N LEU A 22 -1.83 1.47 -0.67
CA LEU A 22 -2.76 0.44 -0.20
C LEU A 22 -3.79 0.14 -1.30
N ILE A 23 -3.87 -1.12 -1.71
CA ILE A 23 -4.73 -1.55 -2.82
C ILE A 23 -5.74 -2.60 -2.35
N ALA A 24 -7.00 -2.44 -2.76
CA ALA A 24 -8.04 -3.46 -2.57
C ALA A 24 -7.81 -4.66 -3.50
N LEU A 25 -7.72 -5.88 -2.94
CA LEU A 25 -7.36 -7.08 -3.69
C LEU A 25 -8.42 -7.52 -4.71
N SER A 26 -9.70 -7.28 -4.42
CA SER A 26 -10.81 -7.72 -5.29
C SER A 26 -11.04 -6.81 -6.50
N THR A 27 -10.65 -5.54 -6.43
CA THR A 27 -11.01 -4.52 -7.43
C THR A 27 -9.82 -3.74 -7.98
N ALA A 28 -8.62 -3.92 -7.41
CA ALA A 28 -7.44 -3.11 -7.68
C ALA A 28 -7.63 -1.59 -7.43
N VAL A 29 -8.68 -1.19 -6.71
CA VAL A 29 -8.89 0.20 -6.33
C VAL A 29 -7.79 0.65 -5.36
N VAL A 30 -7.21 1.82 -5.62
CA VAL A 30 -6.27 2.48 -4.73
C VAL A 30 -7.05 3.16 -3.59
N THR A 31 -6.76 2.74 -2.37
CA THR A 31 -7.46 3.24 -1.17
C THR A 31 -6.65 4.33 -0.44
N ALA A 32 -5.32 4.21 -0.47
CA ALA A 32 -4.42 5.18 0.16
C ALA A 32 -3.08 5.24 -0.58
N ILE A 33 -2.46 6.43 -0.56
CA ILE A 33 -1.11 6.67 -1.08
C ILE A 33 -0.34 7.44 -0.02
N ILE A 34 0.85 6.94 0.33
CA ILE A 34 1.85 7.66 1.12
C ILE A 34 3.01 7.97 0.17
N ASN A 35 3.22 9.25 -0.10
CA ASN A 35 4.18 9.67 -1.12
C ASN A 35 5.63 9.70 -0.59
N GLY A 36 6.59 9.39 -1.46
CA GLY A 36 8.02 9.55 -1.18
C GLY A 36 8.53 8.73 0.02
N VAL A 37 7.92 7.58 0.30
CA VAL A 37 8.35 6.68 1.39
C VAL A 37 9.71 6.05 1.09
N PHE A 38 10.06 5.96 -0.20
CA PHE A 38 11.26 5.30 -0.70
C PHE A 38 12.14 6.20 -1.58
N ASP A 39 11.99 7.52 -1.49
CA ASP A 39 12.99 8.48 -2.02
C ASP A 39 14.29 8.42 -1.20
#